data_AF-T0ZTM4-F1
#
_entry.id   AF-T0ZTM4-F1
#
_cell.length_a   1.000
_cell.length_b   1.000
_cell.length_c   1.000
_cell.angle_alpha   90.00
_cell.angle_beta   90.00
_cell.angle_gamma   90.00
#
_symmetry.space_group_name_H-M   'P 1'
#
loop_
_entity.id
_entity.type
_entity.pdbx_description
1 polymer ?
#
loop_
_entity_poly.entity_id
_entity_poly.type
_entity_poly.pdbx_seq_one_letter_code
_entity_poly.pdbx_strand_id
1 'polypeptide(L)' 'MSSLPYDSKCDIWSFGCILYAMFVGKLPFENESKEEILRMTVEDQLKLKEKRWTDISEQAKDLI' A
#
# COMPACT_ATOMS: atom_id res chain seq x y z
N MET A 1 -4.96 5.32 -21.82
CA MET A 1 -5.12 5.20 -20.36
C MET A 1 -6.14 6.24 -19.94
N SER A 2 -7.41 5.86 -19.82
CA SER A 2 -8.45 6.77 -19.35
C SER A 2 -8.21 7.05 -17.87
N SER A 3 -7.89 8.29 -17.51
CA SER A 3 -7.83 8.72 -16.12
C SER A 3 -9.23 8.57 -15.52
N LEU A 4 -9.40 7.61 -14.62
CA LEU A 4 -10.62 7.51 -13.83
C LEU A 4 -10.79 8.82 -13.04
N PRO A 5 -12.03 9.28 -12.82
CA PRO A 5 -12.29 10.45 -12.00
C PRO A 5 -11.71 10.25 -10.60
N TYR A 6 -10.93 11.22 -10.13
CA TYR A 6 -10.45 11.25 -8.75
C TYR A 6 -11.64 11.46 -7.81
N ASP A 7 -11.77 10.59 -6.80
CA ASP A 7 -12.80 10.68 -5.79
C ASP A 7 -12.22 10.41 -4.39
N SER A 8 -13.08 10.40 -3.38
CA SER A 8 -12.69 10.13 -1.99
C SER A 8 -12.10 8.74 -1.76
N LYS A 9 -12.11 7.84 -2.75
CA LYS A 9 -11.44 6.52 -2.64
C LYS A 9 -9.93 6.66 -2.64
N CYS A 10 -9.36 7.74 -3.21
CA CYS A 10 -7.92 7.97 -3.13
C CYS A 10 -7.46 8.27 -1.70
N ASP A 11 -8.27 8.95 -0.89
CA ASP A 11 -7.99 9.16 0.54
C ASP A 11 -7.98 7.83 1.29
N ILE A 12 -8.91 6.92 0.98
CA ILE A 12 -8.95 5.57 1.57
C ILE A 12 -7.72 4.76 1.16
N TRP A 13 -7.32 4.82 -0.12
CA TRP A 13 -6.11 4.16 -0.61
C TRP A 13 -4.85 4.66 0.11
N SER A 14 -4.67 5.98 0.18
CA SER A 14 -3.53 6.58 0.87
C SER A 14 -3.53 6.30 2.38
N PHE A 15 -4.71 6.21 3.00
CA PHE A 15 -4.85 5.77 4.38
C PHE A 15 -4.39 4.32 4.57
N GLY A 16 -4.73 3.39 3.66
CA GLY A 16 -4.21 2.02 3.65
C GLY A 16 -2.68 1.97 3.58
N CYS A 17 -2.06 2.81 2.74
CA CYS A 17 -0.59 2.93 2.68
C CYS A 17 0.03 3.41 4.01
N ILE A 18 -0.62 4.34 4.69
CA ILE A 18 -0.18 4.83 6.01
C ILE A 18 -0.33 3.74 7.07
N LEU A 19 -1.45 3.02 7.09
CA LEU A 19 -1.66 1.89 8.01
C LEU A 19 -0.61 0.79 7.81
N TYR A 20 -0.32 0.43 6.55
CA TYR A 20 0.76 -0.49 6.22
C TYR A 20 2.08 -0.03 6.85
N ALA A 21 2.43 1.26 6.69
CA ALA A 21 3.66 1.82 7.25
C ALA A 21 3.68 1.81 8.78
N MET A 22 2.56 2.07 9.44
CA MET A 22 2.44 1.99 10.91
C MET A 22 2.64 0.56 11.42
N PHE A 23 2.16 -0.43 10.67
CA PHE A 23 2.20 -1.84 11.05
C PHE A 23 3.58 -2.48 10.86
N VAL A 24 4.28 -2.21 9.75
CA VAL A 24 5.55 -2.89 9.44
C VAL A 24 6.77 -1.97 9.36
N GLY A 25 6.58 -0.67 9.62
CA GLY A 25 7.64 0.34 9.64
C GLY A 25 8.27 0.63 8.27
N LYS A 26 7.58 0.32 7.17
CA LYS A 26 8.04 0.56 5.79
C LYS A 26 6.85 0.90 4.90
N LEU A 27 7.04 1.75 3.89
CA LEU A 27 6.01 1.99 2.88
C LEU A 27 5.74 0.73 2.03
N PRO A 28 4.50 0.56 1.54
CA PRO A 28 4.14 -0.57 0.68
C PRO A 28 4.83 -0.51 -0.69
N PHE A 29 5.04 0.69 -1.21
CA PHE A 29 5.74 0.95 -2.48
C PHE A 29 6.83 2.00 -2.23
N GLU A 30 8.09 1.61 -2.36
CA GLU A 30 9.25 2.46 -2.06
C GLU A 30 10.39 2.11 -3.02
N ASN A 31 10.93 3.14 -3.67
CA ASN A 31 12.09 3.05 -4.55
C ASN A 31 12.82 4.40 -4.58
N GLU A 32 14.05 4.43 -5.08
CA GLU A 32 14.77 5.69 -5.30
C GLU A 32 14.24 6.45 -6.54
N SER A 33 13.75 5.74 -7.56
CA SER A 33 13.13 6.32 -8.75
C SER A 33 11.64 6.57 -8.55
N LYS A 34 11.19 7.78 -8.90
CA LYS A 34 9.76 8.15 -8.87
C LYS A 34 8.94 7.39 -9.90
N GLU A 35 9.54 7.14 -11.06
CA GLU A 35 8.94 6.37 -12.14
C GLU A 35 8.66 4.94 -11.67
N GLU A 36 9.60 4.38 -10.92
CA GLU A 36 9.47 3.05 -10.34
C GLU A 36 8.43 3.01 -9.21
N ILE A 37 8.39 4.02 -8.34
CA ILE A 37 7.31 4.15 -7.34
C ILE A 37 5.94 4.18 -8.02
N LEU A 38 5.78 4.96 -9.09
CA LEU A 38 4.53 5.05 -9.84
C LEU A 38 4.16 3.70 -10.47
N ARG A 39 5.12 3.04 -11.11
CA ARG A 39 4.96 1.69 -11.68
C ARG A 39 4.47 0.71 -10.62
N MET A 40 5.18 0.63 -9.49
CA MET A 40 4.82 -0.25 -8.38
C MET A 40 3.41 0.07 -7.84
N THR A 41 3.07 1.34 -7.67
CA THR A 41 1.75 1.76 -7.15
C THR A 41 0.60 1.34 -8.07
N VAL A 42 0.83 1.27 -9.38
CA VAL A 42 -0.19 0.93 -10.39
C VAL A 42 -0.21 -0.56 -10.73
N GLU A 43 0.96 -1.21 -10.75
CA GLU A 43 1.13 -2.55 -11.32
C GLU A 43 1.36 -3.64 -10.25
N ASP A 44 1.96 -3.31 -9.12
CA ASP A 44 2.35 -4.32 -8.13
C ASP A 44 1.21 -4.67 -7.16
N GLN A 45 1.17 -5.93 -6.77
CA GLN A 45 0.29 -6.41 -5.72
C GLN A 45 0.91 -6.18 -4.34
N LEU A 46 0.08 -5.80 -3.37
CA LEU A 46 0.49 -5.57 -2.00
C LEU A 46 0.98 -6.86 -1.33
N LYS A 47 2.10 -6.78 -0.59
CA LYS A 47 2.75 -7.93 0.05
C LYS A 47 2.45 -7.99 1.55
N LEU A 48 1.41 -8.72 1.92
CA LEU A 48 1.01 -8.95 3.32
C LEU A 48 1.57 -10.25 3.94
N LYS A 49 2.51 -10.92 3.25
CA LYS A 49 3.03 -12.27 3.61
C LYS A 49 4.47 -12.28 4.11
N GLU A 50 5.06 -11.12 4.34
CA GLU A 50 6.43 -11.02 4.83
C GLU A 50 6.54 -11.34 6.33
N LYS A 51 7.75 -11.65 6.81
CA LYS A 51 8.03 -11.96 8.23
C LYS A 51 7.49 -10.89 9.21
N ARG A 52 7.33 -9.65 8.77
CA ARG A 52 6.83 -8.54 9.61
C ARG A 52 5.32 -8.63 9.89
N TRP A 53 4.59 -9.45 9.13
CA TRP A 53 3.14 -9.65 9.26
C TRP A 53 2.77 -10.83 10.17
N THR A 54 3.75 -11.57 10.71
CA THR A 54 3.45 -12.75 11.54
C THR A 54 2.74 -12.41 12.84
N ASP A 55 3.07 -11.25 13.42
CA ASP A 55 2.58 -10.84 14.74
C ASP A 55 1.42 -9.85 14.67
N ILE A 56 0.92 -9.61 13.45
CA ILE A 56 -0.19 -8.69 13.16
C ILE A 56 -1.48 -9.48 13.06
N SER A 57 -2.54 -8.98 13.68
CA SER A 57 -3.85 -9.65 13.69
C SER A 57 -4.44 -9.79 12.28
N GLU A 58 -5.21 -10.85 12.06
CA GLU A 58 -5.87 -11.08 10.77
C GLU A 58 -6.86 -9.96 10.43
N GLN A 59 -7.51 -9.36 11.44
CA GLN A 59 -8.40 -8.20 11.24
C GLN A 59 -7.65 -6.97 10.71
N ALA A 60 -6.40 -6.75 11.15
CA ALA A 60 -5.59 -5.65 10.67
C ALA A 60 -5.06 -5.90 9.24
N LYS A 61 -4.85 -7.17 8.86
CA LYS A 61 -4.52 -7.56 7.48
C LYS A 61 -5.73 -7.43 6.55
N ASP A 62 -6.93 -7.80 7.01
CA ASP A 62 -8.18 -7.69 6.26
C ASP A 62 -8.58 -6.23 5.99
N LEU A 63 -8.20 -5.31 6.90
CA LEU A 63 -8.45 -3.88 6.75
C LEU A 63 -7.63 -3.23 5.62
N ILE A 64 -6.49 -3.82 5.23
CA ILE A 64 -5.54 -3.27 4.25
C ILE A 64 -5.73 -3.95 2.90
#